data_AF-A0A5J4PXF2-F1
#
_entry.id   AF-A0A5J4PXF2-F1
#
_cell.length_a   1.000
_cell.length_b   1.000
_cell.length_c   1.000
_cell.angle_alpha   90.00
_cell.angle_beta   90.00
_cell.angle_gamma   90.00
#
_symmetry.space_group_name_H-M   'P 1'
#
loop_
_entity.id
_entity.type
_entity.pdbx_description
1 polymer ?
#
loop_
_entity_poly.entity_id
_entity_poly.type
_entity_poly.pdbx_seq_one_letter_code
_entity_poly.pdbx_strand_id
1 'polypeptide(L)'
;MDTFPAFPFTGRIRSFYLALLGAALSPFNAYLILLGIETLSERVKKQSESALQIATFLKHHPRVAWVSHSGLPGSKYKELT
;
A
#
# COMPACT_ATOMS: atom_id res chain seq x y z
N MET A 1 -20.66 19.54 12.02
CA MET A 1 -20.24 19.10 10.66
C MET A 1 -20.13 20.31 9.72
N ASP A 2 -20.23 21.51 10.28
CA ASP A 2 -20.64 22.73 9.60
C ASP A 2 -19.43 23.64 9.30
N THR A 3 -18.26 23.33 9.86
CA THR A 3 -17.00 24.06 9.65
C THR A 3 -16.29 23.69 8.35
N PHE A 4 -16.51 22.46 7.83
CA PHE A 4 -15.90 21.98 6.57
C PHE A 4 -16.93 21.21 5.73
N PRO A 5 -17.89 21.90 5.10
CA PRO A 5 -19.00 21.24 4.38
C PRO A 5 -18.54 20.42 3.17
N ALA A 6 -17.42 20.78 2.52
CA ALA A 6 -16.90 20.07 1.35
C ALA A 6 -16.07 18.81 1.68
N PHE A 7 -15.55 18.69 2.90
CA PHE A 7 -14.68 17.59 3.30
C PHE A 7 -14.78 17.28 4.80
N PRO A 8 -15.96 16.86 5.29
CA PRO A 8 -16.25 16.76 6.71
C PRO A 8 -15.37 15.72 7.43
N PHE A 9 -15.01 14.62 6.79
CA PHE A 9 -14.19 13.56 7.39
C PHE A 9 -12.71 13.96 7.50
N THR A 10 -12.08 14.34 6.38
CA THR A 10 -10.64 14.71 6.36
C THR A 10 -10.38 16.01 7.11
N GLY A 11 -11.31 16.96 7.07
CA GLY A 11 -11.27 18.18 7.89
C GLY A 11 -11.24 17.87 9.38
N ARG A 12 -12.11 16.97 9.85
CA ARG A 12 -12.13 16.53 11.25
C ARG A 12 -10.84 15.81 11.66
N ILE A 13 -10.29 14.95 10.80
CA ILE A 13 -8.99 14.29 11.06
C ILE A 13 -7.88 15.32 11.27
N ARG A 14 -7.77 16.29 10.36
CA ARG A 14 -6.69 17.27 10.39
C ARG A 14 -6.83 18.30 11.53
N SER A 15 -8.03 18.80 11.77
CA SER A 15 -8.24 19.88 12.75
C SER A 15 -8.41 19.37 14.18
N PHE A 16 -8.96 18.18 14.37
CA PHE A 16 -9.22 17.66 15.72
C PHE A 16 -8.26 16.54 16.08
N TYR A 17 -8.26 15.43 15.34
CA TYR A 17 -7.52 14.24 15.75
C TYR A 17 -6.00 14.41 15.65
N LEU A 18 -5.49 15.08 14.61
CA LEU A 18 -4.05 15.35 14.48
C LEU A 18 -3.55 16.27 15.60
N ALA A 19 -4.31 17.32 15.94
CA ALA A 19 -3.95 18.24 17.02
C ALA A 19 -4.05 17.57 18.40
N LEU A 20 -5.05 16.72 18.61
CA LEU A 20 -5.28 16.02 19.88
C LEU A 20 -4.24 14.93 20.15
N LEU A 21 -3.91 14.12 19.14
CA LEU A 21 -3.02 12.97 19.30
C LEU A 21 -1.55 13.30 18.99
N GLY A 22 -1.28 14.40 18.28
CA GLY A 22 0.07 14.87 17.98
C GLY A 22 0.89 13.97 17.06
N ALA A 23 0.27 13.00 16.39
CA ALA A 23 0.93 12.08 15.44
C ALA A 23 1.26 12.77 14.10
N ALA A 24 1.99 13.89 14.18
CA ALA A 24 2.41 14.69 13.04
C ALA A 24 3.65 14.10 12.36
N LEU A 25 3.68 14.20 11.03
CA LEU A 25 4.81 13.74 10.22
C LEU A 25 6.00 14.71 10.40
N SER A 26 7.16 14.17 10.74
CA SER A 26 8.41 14.94 10.76
C SER A 26 8.73 15.55 9.39
N PRO A 27 9.16 16.82 9.30
CA PRO A 27 9.55 17.44 8.03
C PRO A 27 10.64 16.66 7.29
N PHE A 28 11.61 16.09 8.02
CA PHE A 28 12.66 15.28 7.42
C PHE A 28 12.12 13.97 6.82
N ASN A 29 11.19 13.31 7.52
CA ASN A 29 10.55 12.10 7.00
C ASN A 29 9.67 12.41 5.78
N ALA A 30 8.98 13.56 5.80
CA ALA A 30 8.22 14.04 4.64
C ALA A 30 9.12 14.23 3.41
N TYR A 31 10.30 14.82 3.59
CA TYR A 31 11.30 14.96 2.53
C TYR A 31 11.77 13.61 1.98
N LEU A 32 12.10 12.64 2.85
CA LEU A 32 12.49 11.30 2.41
C LEU A 32 11.38 10.57 1.66
N ILE A 33 10.12 10.75 2.08
CA ILE A 33 8.96 10.19 1.37
C ILE A 33 8.83 10.82 -0.02
N LEU A 34 8.95 12.14 -0.13
CA LEU A 34 8.90 12.85 -1.42
C LEU A 34 9.95 12.33 -2.40
N LEU A 35 11.21 12.21 -1.96
CA LEU A 35 12.27 11.59 -2.76
C LEU A 35 11.92 10.15 -3.15
N GLY A 36 11.36 9.38 -2.22
CA GLY A 36 10.93 8.01 -2.48
C GLY A 36 9.81 7.89 -3.52
N ILE A 37 8.94 8.90 -3.64
CA ILE A 37 7.82 8.90 -4.59
C ILE A 37 8.32 8.98 -6.04
N GLU A 38 9.42 9.68 -6.30
CA GLU A 38 9.97 9.86 -7.66
C GLU A 38 10.23 8.54 -8.39
N THR A 39 10.60 7.49 -7.66
CA THR A 39 10.88 6.16 -8.23
C THR A 39 9.87 5.08 -7.79
N LEU A 40 8.73 5.48 -7.19
CA LEU A 40 7.73 4.54 -6.67
C LEU A 40 7.15 3.63 -7.75
N SER A 41 6.78 4.18 -8.91
CA SER A 41 6.18 3.43 -10.02
C SER A 41 7.06 2.27 -10.46
N GLU A 42 8.36 2.54 -10.64
CA GLU A 42 9.34 1.55 -11.07
C GLU A 42 9.59 0.49 -10.01
N ARG A 43 9.70 0.89 -8.74
CA ARG A 43 9.88 -0.07 -7.63
C ARG A 43 8.67 -1.00 -7.49
N VAL A 44 7.45 -0.46 -7.50
CA VAL A 44 6.22 -1.25 -7.32
C VAL A 44 6.03 -2.21 -8.50
N LYS A 45 6.30 -1.77 -9.74
CA LYS A 45 6.24 -2.63 -10.92
C LYS A 45 7.19 -3.83 -10.79
N LYS A 46 8.47 -3.56 -10.52
CA LYS A 46 9.49 -4.61 -10.35
C LYS A 46 9.18 -5.55 -9.19
N GLN A 47 8.71 -5.01 -8.06
CA GLN A 47 8.30 -5.79 -6.90
C GLN A 47 7.13 -6.72 -7.24
N SER A 48 6.11 -6.23 -7.94
CA SER A 48 4.94 -7.01 -8.35
C SER A 48 5.31 -8.14 -9.32
N GLU A 49 6.11 -7.83 -10.36
CA GLU A 49 6.60 -8.82 -11.33
C GLU A 49 7.45 -9.91 -10.65
N SER A 50 8.40 -9.51 -9.80
CA SER A 50 9.26 -10.44 -9.06
C SER A 50 8.45 -11.31 -8.10
N ALA A 51 7.49 -10.73 -7.37
CA ALA A 51 6.63 -11.45 -6.45
C ALA A 51 5.80 -12.52 -7.18
N LEU A 52 5.26 -12.20 -8.36
CA LEU A 52 4.51 -13.16 -9.17
C LEU A 52 5.40 -14.31 -9.65
N GLN A 53 6.64 -14.04 -10.07
CA GLN A 53 7.60 -15.07 -10.47
C GLN A 53 7.92 -16.02 -9.31
N ILE A 54 8.22 -15.46 -8.14
CA ILE A 54 8.50 -16.23 -6.92
C ILE A 54 7.28 -17.06 -6.51
N ALA A 55 6.09 -16.45 -6.51
CA ALA A 55 4.85 -17.15 -6.17
C ALA A 55 4.56 -18.32 -7.13
N THR A 56 4.81 -18.12 -8.42
CA THR A 56 4.64 -19.16 -9.46
C THR A 56 5.64 -20.30 -9.26
N PHE A 57 6.90 -19.99 -8.94
CA PHE A 57 7.90 -21.00 -8.61
C PHE A 57 7.51 -21.81 -7.37
N LEU A 58 7.16 -21.13 -6.27
CA LEU A 58 6.80 -21.78 -5.01
C LEU A 58 5.53 -22.63 -5.13
N LYS A 59 4.58 -22.25 -5.99
CA LYS A 59 3.34 -23.00 -6.22
C LYS A 59 3.58 -24.42 -6.73
N HIS A 60 4.67 -24.63 -7.48
CA HIS A 60 5.04 -25.93 -8.04
C HIS A 60 6.09 -26.67 -7.21
N HIS A 61 6.59 -26.06 -6.13
CA HIS A 61 7.69 -26.60 -5.37
C HIS A 61 7.20 -27.65 -4.35
N PRO A 62 7.73 -28.89 -4.36
CA PRO A 62 7.17 -30.02 -3.59
C PRO A 62 7.28 -29.87 -2.07
N ARG A 63 8.17 -28.99 -1.58
CA ARG A 63 8.31 -28.69 -0.14
C ARG A 63 7.43 -27.53 0.36
N VAL A 64 6.58 -26.96 -0.49
CA VAL A 64 5.70 -25.83 -0.14
C VAL A 64 4.27 -26.33 -0.03
N ALA A 65 3.67 -26.21 1.15
CA ALA A 65 2.31 -26.68 1.39
C ALA A 65 1.25 -25.83 0.68
N TRP A 66 1.42 -24.51 0.65
CA TRP A 66 0.49 -23.58 0.01
C TRP A 66 1.17 -22.26 -0.36
N VAL A 67 0.58 -21.55 -1.33
CA VAL A 67 0.98 -20.20 -1.75
C VAL A 67 -0.28 -19.36 -1.96
N SER A 68 -0.28 -18.14 -1.42
CA SER A 68 -1.36 -17.16 -1.60
C SER A 68 -0.80 -15.91 -2.27
N HIS A 69 -1.21 -15.66 -3.52
CA HIS A 69 -0.84 -14.48 -4.27
C HIS A 69 -1.97 -14.13 -5.23
N SER A 70 -2.44 -12.88 -5.23
CA SER A 70 -3.61 -12.44 -6.02
C SER A 70 -3.42 -12.70 -7.51
N GLY A 71 -2.19 -12.54 -8.01
CA GLY A 71 -1.83 -12.75 -9.40
C GLY A 71 -1.75 -14.21 -9.87
N LEU A 72 -1.81 -15.21 -8.99
CA LEU A 72 -1.75 -16.62 -9.39
C LEU A 72 -3.08 -17.11 -10.01
N PRO A 73 -3.02 -18.01 -11.02
CA PRO A 73 -4.22 -18.68 -11.52
C PRO A 73 -4.86 -19.53 -10.40
N GLY A 74 -6.18 -19.43 -10.25
CA GLY A 74 -6.93 -20.09 -9.18
C GLY A 74 -6.95 -19.33 -7.84
N SER A 75 -6.36 -18.14 -7.75
CA SER A 75 -6.60 -17.23 -6.62
C SER A 75 -8.03 -16.71 -6.66
N LYS A 76 -8.72 -16.70 -5.51
CA LYS A 76 -10.07 -16.14 -5.34
C LYS A 76 -10.18 -14.69 -5.83
N TYR A 77 -9.08 -13.95 -5.81
CA TYR A 77 -9.05 -12.52 -6.11
C TYR A 77 -8.50 -12.19 -7.50
N LYS A 78 -8.20 -13.21 -8.32
CA LYS A 78 -7.57 -13.01 -9.62
C LYS A 78 -8.41 -12.18 -10.58
N GLU A 79 -9.74 -12.33 -10.52
CA GLU A 79 -10.69 -11.58 -11.35
C GLU A 79 -10.86 -10.11 -10.91
N LEU A 80 -10.45 -9.78 -9.69
CA LEU A 80 -10.57 -8.43 -9.11
C LEU A 80 -9.27 -7.62 -9.21
N THR A 81 -8.21 -8.24 -9.76
CA THR A 81 -6.86 -7.65 -9.89
C THR A 81 -6.61 -7.26 -11.32
#